data_AF-A0A2D7MN45-F1
#
_entry.id   AF-A0A2D7MN45-F1
#
_cell.length_a   1.000
_cell.length_b   1.000
_cell.length_c   1.000
_cell.angle_alpha   90.00
_cell.angle_beta   90.00
_cell.angle_gamma   90.00
#
_symmetry.space_group_name_H-M   'P 1'
#
loop_
_entity.id
_entity.type
_entity.pdbx_description
1 polymer ?
#
loop_
_entity_poly.entity_id
_entity_poly.type
_entity_poly.pdbx_seq_one_letter_code
_entity_poly.pdbx_strand_id
1 'polypeptide(L)'
;MFGWPVGLILIDSAFAVAMWICLGRFFLGVALHDHSSFIIMRWLVQASTPLINAGNRICPREVPEKLRPLYAGFVVLVIRFYVFPMITGYQVSGLGDFPLEKTILNLF
;
A
#
# COMPACT_ATOMS: atom_id res chain seq x y z
N MET A 1 21.70 -7.34 8.65
CA MET A 1 22.17 -6.50 7.52
C MET A 1 21.49 -7.03 6.27
N PHE A 2 20.68 -6.21 5.58
CA PHE A 2 19.99 -6.65 4.37
C PHE A 2 21.04 -6.98 3.30
N GLY A 3 21.14 -8.24 2.87
CA GLY A 3 22.06 -8.68 1.81
C GLY A 3 21.64 -8.23 0.41
N TRP A 4 20.79 -7.21 0.30
CA TRP A 4 20.12 -6.80 -0.92
C TRP A 4 20.64 -5.44 -1.40
N PRO A 5 20.60 -5.17 -2.72
CA PRO A 5 20.93 -3.85 -3.22
C PRO A 5 19.98 -2.82 -2.61
N VAL A 6 20.54 -1.73 -2.09
CA VAL A 6 19.79 -0.64 -1.42
C VAL A 6 18.67 -0.12 -2.32
N GLY A 7 18.88 -0.09 -3.64
CA GLY A 7 17.85 0.33 -4.60
C GLY A 7 16.58 -0.52 -4.56
N LEU A 8 16.69 -1.85 -4.45
CA LEU A 8 15.51 -2.73 -4.38
C LEU A 8 14.73 -2.52 -3.07
N ILE A 9 15.45 -2.31 -1.97
CA ILE A 9 14.85 -2.01 -0.67
C ILE A 9 14.04 -0.71 -0.74
N LEU A 10 14.61 0.33 -1.34
CA LEU A 10 13.94 1.62 -1.51
C LEU A 10 12.68 1.50 -2.38
N ILE A 11 12.76 0.74 -3.48
CA ILE A 11 11.62 0.51 -4.38
C ILE A 11 10.50 -0.24 -3.64
N ASP A 12 10.79 -1.36 -2.99
CA ASP A 12 9.76 -2.10 -2.24
C ASP A 12 9.16 -1.23 -1.11
N SER A 13 10.01 -0.47 -0.42
CA SER A 13 9.55 0.44 0.64
C SER A 13 8.62 1.53 0.09
N ALA A 14 8.85 2.03 -1.12
CA ALA A 14 7.94 2.96 -1.77
C ALA A 14 6.58 2.31 -2.08
N PHE A 15 6.57 1.07 -2.56
CA PHE A 15 5.34 0.29 -2.73
C PHE A 15 4.65 -0.01 -1.39
N ALA A 16 5.41 -0.25 -0.32
CA ALA A 16 4.86 -0.45 1.01
C ALA A 16 4.13 0.81 1.48
N VAL A 17 4.77 1.97 1.40
CA VAL A 17 4.16 3.26 1.76
C VAL A 17 2.92 3.54 0.93
N ALA A 18 2.98 3.29 -0.38
CA ALA A 18 1.84 3.39 -1.29
C ALA A 18 0.63 2.54 -0.84
N MET A 19 0.88 1.27 -0.48
CA MET A 19 -0.13 0.36 0.06
C MET A 19 -0.72 0.91 1.38
N TRP A 20 0.14 1.28 2.34
CA TRP A 20 -0.28 1.79 3.65
C TRP A 20 -1.08 3.10 3.54
N ILE A 21 -0.76 3.99 2.59
CA ILE A 21 -1.55 5.19 2.30
C ILE A 21 -2.97 4.82 1.84
N CYS A 22 -3.11 3.81 0.97
CA CYS A 22 -4.41 3.35 0.49
C CYS A 22 -5.24 2.69 1.62
N LEU A 23 -4.61 1.87 2.46
CA LEU A 23 -5.25 1.29 3.64
C LEU A 23 -5.69 2.38 4.62
N GLY A 24 -4.81 3.35 4.91
CA GLY A 24 -5.14 4.50 5.75
C GLY A 24 -6.33 5.28 5.19
N ARG A 25 -6.38 5.50 3.87
CA ARG A 25 -7.50 6.18 3.20
C ARG A 25 -8.82 5.45 3.40
N PHE A 26 -8.78 4.12 3.33
CA PHE A 26 -9.95 3.28 3.62
C PHE A 26 -10.37 3.39 5.09
N PHE A 27 -9.46 3.13 6.03
CA PHE A 27 -9.77 3.15 7.46
C PHE A 27 -10.25 4.52 7.95
N LEU A 28 -9.61 5.61 7.52
CA LEU A 28 -10.07 6.96 7.87
C LEU A 28 -11.42 7.29 7.21
N GLY A 29 -11.67 6.82 5.98
CA GLY A 29 -12.97 6.97 5.33
C GLY A 29 -14.10 6.19 6.01
N VAL A 30 -13.77 5.11 6.72
CA VAL A 30 -14.73 4.36 7.56
C VAL A 30 -14.91 5.02 8.93
N ALA A 31 -13.82 5.52 9.53
CA ALA A 31 -13.83 6.09 10.88
C ALA A 31 -14.38 7.52 10.95
N LEU A 32 -14.19 8.32 9.89
CA LEU A 32 -14.59 9.72 9.84
C LEU A 32 -15.81 9.89 8.94
N HIS A 33 -16.80 10.68 9.40
CA HIS A 33 -17.90 11.13 8.55
C HIS A 33 -17.39 12.11 7.47
N ASP A 34 -18.05 12.13 6.31
CA ASP A 34 -17.66 12.86 5.08
C ASP A 34 -17.40 14.38 5.25
N HIS A 35 -17.75 14.99 6.40
CA HIS A 35 -17.59 16.42 6.70
C HIS A 35 -16.36 16.78 7.55
N SER A 36 -15.42 15.85 7.71
CA SER A 36 -14.19 16.05 8.49
C SER A 36 -13.21 17.04 7.81
N SER A 37 -13.05 18.24 8.37
CA SER A 37 -12.12 19.30 7.93
C SER A 37 -10.67 19.08 8.39
N PHE A 38 -10.28 17.82 8.65
CA PHE A 38 -8.96 17.50 9.17
C PHE A 38 -7.88 17.57 8.07
N ILE A 39 -6.80 18.29 8.36
CA ILE A 39 -5.64 18.47 7.46
C ILE A 39 -5.07 17.12 6.99
N ILE A 40 -5.05 16.13 7.90
CA ILE A 40 -4.59 14.75 7.62
C ILE A 40 -5.45 14.09 6.54
N MET A 41 -6.78 14.24 6.62
CA MET A 41 -7.69 13.66 5.63
C MET A 41 -7.45 14.26 4.24
N ARG A 42 -7.25 15.59 4.16
CA ARG A 42 -6.96 16.27 2.89
C ARG A 42 -5.65 15.79 2.25
N TRP A 43 -4.59 15.69 3.05
CA TRP A 43 -3.30 15.14 2.58
C TRP A 43 -3.42 13.69 2.13
N LEU A 44 -4.13 12.86 2.90
CA LEU A 44 -4.31 11.46 2.59
C LEU A 44 -5.15 11.24 1.33
N VAL A 45 -6.19 12.05 1.12
CA VAL A 45 -6.97 12.06 -0.12
C VAL A 45 -6.06 12.40 -1.29
N GLN A 46 -5.25 13.46 -1.20
CA GLN A 46 -4.36 13.88 -2.28
C GLN A 46 -3.31 12.81 -2.61
N ALA A 47 -2.69 12.21 -1.59
CA ALA A 47 -1.68 11.17 -1.76
C ALA A 47 -2.26 9.87 -2.32
N SER A 48 -3.44 9.45 -1.87
CA SER A 48 -4.06 8.18 -2.29
C SER A 48 -4.78 8.26 -3.64
N THR A 49 -5.30 9.43 -4.05
CA THR A 49 -6.05 9.59 -5.29
C THR A 49 -5.34 9.04 -6.54
N PRO A 50 -4.05 9.36 -6.81
CA PRO A 50 -3.39 8.80 -7.99
C PRO A 50 -3.24 7.28 -7.92
N LEU A 51 -3.00 6.71 -6.73
CA LEU A 51 -2.90 5.26 -6.55
C LEU A 51 -4.25 4.58 -6.78
N ILE A 52 -5.32 5.16 -6.25
CA ILE A 52 -6.69 4.67 -6.43
C ILE A 52 -7.08 4.74 -7.91
N ASN A 53 -6.74 5.82 -8.60
CA ASN A 53 -7.03 5.95 -10.03
C ASN A 53 -6.26 4.91 -10.87
N ALA A 54 -5.01 4.61 -10.51
CA ALA A 54 -4.25 3.53 -11.14
C ALA A 54 -4.90 2.16 -10.87
N GLY A 55 -5.28 1.88 -9.62
CA GLY A 55 -5.98 0.66 -9.24
C GLY A 55 -7.35 0.52 -9.91
N ASN A 56 -8.08 1.61 -10.10
CA ASN A 56 -9.39 1.63 -10.75
C ASN A 56 -9.33 1.19 -12.22
N ARG A 57 -8.16 1.27 -12.87
CA ARG A 57 -7.99 0.79 -14.26
C ARG A 57 -8.14 -0.72 -14.37
N ILE A 58 -7.77 -1.47 -13.32
CA ILE A 58 -7.87 -2.92 -13.26
C ILE A 58 -9.02 -3.39 -12.36
N CYS A 59 -9.63 -2.47 -11.60
CA CYS A 59 -10.71 -2.74 -10.68
C CYS A 59 -11.99 -3.16 -11.44
N PRO A 60 -12.63 -4.29 -11.07
CA PRO A 60 -13.91 -4.65 -11.66
C PRO A 60 -15.01 -3.68 -11.20
N ARG A 61 -16.04 -3.51 -12.03
CA ARG A 61 -17.14 -2.56 -11.78
C ARG A 61 -17.94 -2.88 -10.52
N GLU A 62 -17.86 -4.12 -10.04
CA GLU A 62 -18.65 -4.60 -8.91
C GLU A 62 -18.10 -4.14 -7.56
N VAL A 63 -16.88 -3.59 -7.53
CA VAL A 63 -16.29 -3.06 -6.30
C VAL A 63 -16.92 -1.71 -5.96
N PRO A 64 -17.61 -1.59 -4.82
CA PRO A 64 -18.18 -0.32 -4.37
C PRO A 64 -17.12 0.77 -4.24
N GLU A 65 -17.50 2.02 -4.49
CA GLU A 65 -16.56 3.14 -4.50
C GLU A 65 -15.80 3.30 -3.18
N LYS A 66 -16.48 3.04 -2.06
CA LYS A 66 -15.90 3.08 -0.71
C LYS A 66 -14.80 2.02 -0.50
N LEU A 67 -14.82 0.91 -1.24
CA LEU A 67 -13.83 -0.16 -1.17
C LEU A 67 -12.67 0.02 -2.17
N ARG A 68 -12.75 0.97 -3.10
CA ARG A 68 -11.69 1.21 -4.09
C ARG A 68 -10.31 1.50 -3.48
N PRO A 69 -10.16 2.27 -2.38
CA PRO A 69 -8.87 2.45 -1.72
C PRO A 69 -8.29 1.13 -1.20
N LEU A 70 -9.14 0.30 -0.59
CA LEU A 70 -8.73 -1.02 -0.11
C LEU A 70 -8.28 -1.91 -1.27
N TYR A 71 -9.03 -1.90 -2.37
CA TYR A 71 -8.68 -2.65 -3.58
C TYR A 71 -7.34 -2.19 -4.17
N ALA A 72 -7.10 -0.89 -4.30
CA ALA A 72 -5.82 -0.36 -4.79
C ALA A 72 -4.64 -0.77 -3.90
N GLY A 73 -4.81 -0.70 -2.58
CA GLY A 73 -3.81 -1.20 -1.62
C GLY A 73 -3.55 -2.70 -1.78
N PHE A 74 -4.62 -3.49 -1.96
CA PHE A 74 -4.51 -4.93 -2.18
C PHE A 74 -3.77 -5.27 -3.49
N VAL A 75 -4.00 -4.52 -4.57
CA VAL A 75 -3.25 -4.68 -5.82
C VAL A 75 -1.75 -4.46 -5.59
N VAL A 76 -1.40 -3.39 -4.87
CA VAL A 76 0.01 -3.12 -4.54
C VAL A 76 0.59 -4.25 -3.70
N LEU A 77 -0.19 -4.80 -2.76
CA LEU A 77 0.22 -5.97 -1.99
C LEU A 77 0.47 -7.20 -2.88
N VAL A 78 -0.41 -7.50 -3.83
CA VAL A 78 -0.23 -8.61 -4.78
C VAL A 78 1.03 -8.42 -5.62
N ILE A 79 1.28 -7.19 -6.09
CA ILE A 79 2.51 -6.87 -6.81
C ILE A 79 3.74 -7.16 -5.93
N ARG A 80 3.73 -6.71 -4.68
CA ARG A 80 4.83 -6.95 -3.73
C ARG A 80 4.99 -8.43 -3.36
N PHE A 81 3.90 -9.18 -3.26
CA PHE A 81 3.92 -10.55 -2.77
C PHE A 81 4.14 -11.60 -3.87
N TYR A 82 3.84 -11.27 -5.13
CA TYR A 82 3.95 -12.23 -6.24
C TYR A 82 4.81 -11.74 -7.40
N VAL A 83 4.66 -10.48 -7.81
CA VAL A 83 5.38 -9.95 -8.97
C VAL A 83 6.82 -9.59 -8.60
N PHE A 84 7.01 -8.86 -7.51
CA PHE A 84 8.32 -8.42 -7.07
C PHE A 84 9.25 -9.63 -6.74
N PRO A 85 8.81 -10.70 -6.06
CA PRO A 85 9.61 -11.91 -5.82
C PRO A 85 9.96 -12.63 -7.12
N MET A 86 9.02 -12.69 -8.06
CA MET A 86 9.23 -13.34 -9.35
C MET A 86 10.31 -12.62 -10.18
N ILE A 87 10.35 -11.28 -10.15
CA ILE A 87 11.31 -10.49 -10.93
C ILE A 87 12.71 -10.51 -10.32
N THR A 88 12.81 -10.50 -9.00
CA THR A 88 14.06 -10.27 -8.28
C THR A 88 14.60 -11.52 -7.58
N GLY A 89 13.82 -12.60 -7.54
CA GLY A 89 14.21 -13.91 -7.03
C GLY A 89 14.19 -14.05 -5.50
N TYR A 90 13.73 -13.05 -4.74
CA TYR A 90 13.62 -13.19 -3.29
C TYR A 90 12.46 -14.11 -2.91
N GLN A 91 12.64 -14.83 -1.81
CA GLN A 91 11.59 -15.68 -1.24
C GLN A 91 10.92 -14.90 -0.11
N VAL A 92 9.60 -14.72 -0.21
CA VAL A 92 8.76 -14.14 0.85
C VAL A 92 8.01 -15.28 1.48
N SER A 93 8.20 -15.49 2.79
CA SER A 93 7.41 -16.47 3.53
C SER A 93 6.13 -15.82 4.08
N GLY A 94 6.19 -14.53 4.42
CA GLY A 94 5.02 -13.77 4.86
C GLY A 94 5.18 -12.25 4.81
N LEU A 95 4.12 -11.54 5.20
CA LEU A 95 4.06 -10.07 5.19
C LEU A 95 5.16 -9.39 6.03
N GLY A 96 5.68 -10.07 7.05
CA GLY A 96 6.73 -9.54 7.92
C GLY A 96 8.14 -9.63 7.32
N ASP A 97 8.32 -10.30 6.17
CA ASP A 97 9.64 -10.48 5.57
C ASP A 97 10.05 -9.29 4.69
N PHE A 98 9.09 -8.44 4.31
CA PHE A 98 9.38 -7.25 3.52
C PHE A 98 10.25 -6.27 4.29
N PRO A 99 11.20 -5.56 3.63
CA PRO A 99 12.14 -4.68 4.30
C PRO A 99 11.51 -3.64 5.25
N LEU A 100 10.43 -2.98 4.82
CA LEU A 100 9.79 -1.92 5.60
C LEU A 100 9.04 -2.53 6.79
N GLU A 101 8.20 -3.54 6.55
CA GLU A 101 7.44 -4.24 7.59
C GLU A 101 8.36 -4.90 8.62
N LYS A 102 9.45 -5.55 8.18
CA LYS A 102 10.47 -6.13 9.06
C LYS A 102 11.13 -5.07 9.93
N THR A 103 11.43 -3.91 9.36
CA THR A 103 12.03 -2.80 10.12
C THR A 103 11.05 -2.29 11.17
N ILE A 104 9.78 -2.11 10.82
CA ILE A 104 8.73 -1.70 11.77
C ILE A 104 8.57 -2.74 12.89
N LEU A 105 8.52 -4.03 12.56
CA LEU A 105 8.37 -5.10 13.55
C LEU A 105 9.55 -5.18 14.53
N ASN A 106 10.75 -4.80 14.11
CA ASN A 106 11.92 -4.75 14.99
C ASN A 106 11.97 -3.49 15.89
N LEU A 107 11.08 -2.51 15.68
CA LEU A 107 11.01 -1.31 16.53
C LEU A 107 10.15 -1.52 17.79
N PHE A 108 9.37 -2.60 17.86
CA PHE A 108 8.51 -2.98 18.97
C PHE A 108 8.98 -4.28 19.59
#